data_AF-A0A168EWU3-F1
#
_entry.id   AF-A0A168EWU3-F1
#
_cell.length_a   1.000
_cell.length_b   1.000
_cell.length_c   1.000
_cell.angle_alpha   90.00
_cell.angle_beta   90.00
_cell.angle_gamma   90.00
#
_symmetry.space_group_name_H-M   'P 1'
#
loop_
_entity.id
_entity.type
_entity.pdbx_description
1 polymer ?
#
loop_
_entity_poly.entity_id
_entity_poly.type
_entity_poly.pdbx_seq_one_letter_code
_entity_poly.pdbx_strand_id
1 'polypeptide(L)'
;MDGFDILITCTMVLLGLTLVFLIFAKKRMDRNEPVFGWARKQHMQETGQNQTSPSGNVKLKKGSERIIDMLSLEDVKAGIFEKKHNEYCLIVSSDSVNYDLLSEGARQAIILGYSSLYRVIRFPVQILGQAVTQDLRREEERFEINLKKCNTHTRGYNNSVIQHIKERSQEEFRITRKTYYVVSYVPQTGRMGALSPEDRAKDIQDELYQRAWTIVQMLKQCDIQSEILDSLRAMEVLKRALNRDRMVVNPIDDVADREKLSSLYVTIDPTTLPGYEDLVNDVEEVRGYVQEAI
;
A
#
# COMPACT_ATOMS: atom_id res chain seq x y z
N MET A 1 -47.75 -42.90 -14.94
CA MET A 1 -46.28 -42.94 -14.87
C MET A 1 -45.93 -44.19 -14.14
N ASP A 2 -45.41 -45.17 -14.87
CA ASP A 2 -44.99 -46.44 -14.29
C ASP A 2 -43.88 -46.21 -13.26
N GLY A 3 -43.73 -47.10 -12.29
CA GLY A 3 -42.78 -46.93 -11.18
C GLY A 3 -41.32 -46.68 -11.62
N PHE A 4 -40.98 -47.01 -12.86
CA PHE A 4 -39.69 -46.75 -13.48
C PHE A 4 -39.47 -45.26 -13.84
N ASP A 5 -40.50 -44.56 -14.31
CA ASP A 5 -40.43 -43.12 -14.66
C ASP A 5 -40.26 -42.25 -13.39
N ILE A 6 -40.85 -42.70 -12.27
CA ILE A 6 -40.72 -42.03 -10.96
C ILE A 6 -39.30 -42.18 -10.41
N LEU A 7 -38.65 -43.32 -10.66
CA LEU A 7 -37.28 -43.57 -10.20
C LEU A 7 -36.25 -42.76 -11.01
N ILE A 8 -36.45 -42.63 -12.32
CA ILE A 8 -35.59 -41.80 -13.19
C ILE A 8 -35.72 -40.32 -12.83
N THR A 9 -36.93 -39.82 -12.56
CA THR A 9 -37.12 -38.41 -12.17
C THR A 9 -36.52 -38.12 -10.79
N CYS A 10 -36.63 -39.01 -9.81
CA CYS A 10 -35.97 -38.87 -8.50
C CYS A 10 -34.43 -38.84 -8.61
N THR A 11 -33.84 -39.69 -9.45
CA THR A 11 -32.38 -39.74 -9.64
C THR A 11 -31.84 -38.48 -10.33
N MET A 12 -32.56 -37.95 -11.32
CA MET A 12 -32.23 -36.67 -11.98
C MET A 12 -32.28 -35.48 -11.02
N VAL A 13 -33.30 -35.41 -10.15
CA VAL A 13 -33.42 -34.35 -9.14
C VAL A 13 -32.29 -34.42 -8.12
N LEU A 14 -31.89 -35.63 -7.71
CA LEU A 14 -30.78 -35.84 -6.77
C LEU A 14 -29.44 -35.43 -7.39
N LEU A 15 -29.20 -35.77 -8.66
CA LEU A 15 -28.03 -35.33 -9.41
C LEU A 15 -28.00 -33.79 -9.53
N GLY A 16 -29.12 -33.15 -9.86
CA GLY A 16 -29.24 -31.69 -9.90
C GLY A 16 -28.89 -31.03 -8.57
N LEU A 17 -29.40 -31.57 -7.45
CA LEU A 17 -29.08 -31.07 -6.11
C LEU A 17 -27.60 -31.23 -5.75
N THR A 18 -26.96 -32.34 -6.13
CA THR A 18 -25.51 -32.52 -5.89
C THR A 18 -24.67 -31.54 -6.70
N LEU A 19 -25.08 -31.22 -7.93
CA LEU A 19 -24.39 -30.26 -8.79
C LEU A 19 -24.52 -28.82 -8.26
N VAL A 20 -25.71 -28.44 -7.79
CA VAL A 20 -25.94 -27.15 -7.11
C VAL A 20 -25.14 -27.07 -5.82
N PHE A 21 -25.07 -28.15 -5.04
CA PHE A 21 -24.24 -28.23 -3.84
C PHE A 21 -22.76 -28.08 -4.15
N LEU A 22 -22.25 -28.71 -5.23
CA LEU A 22 -20.86 -28.57 -5.67
C LEU A 22 -20.55 -27.16 -6.18
N ILE A 23 -21.47 -26.51 -6.90
CA ILE A 23 -21.31 -25.11 -7.33
C ILE A 23 -21.30 -24.18 -6.12
N PHE A 24 -22.18 -24.42 -5.14
CA PHE A 24 -22.23 -23.64 -3.92
C PHE A 24 -20.99 -23.87 -3.04
N ALA A 25 -20.52 -25.11 -2.93
CA ALA A 25 -19.30 -25.48 -2.23
C ALA A 25 -18.06 -24.87 -2.91
N LYS A 26 -17.97 -24.90 -4.24
CA LYS A 26 -16.90 -24.25 -5.01
C LYS A 26 -16.92 -22.73 -4.81
N LYS A 27 -18.08 -22.09 -4.97
CA LYS A 27 -18.24 -20.64 -4.74
C LYS A 27 -17.96 -20.24 -3.29
N ARG A 28 -18.15 -21.14 -2.34
CA ARG A 28 -17.84 -20.94 -0.91
C ARG A 28 -16.37 -21.20 -0.59
N MET A 29 -15.74 -22.17 -1.25
CA MET A 29 -14.30 -22.44 -1.18
C MET A 29 -13.49 -21.26 -1.74
N ASP A 30 -13.98 -20.66 -2.83
CA ASP A 30 -13.43 -19.42 -3.42
C ASP A 30 -13.61 -18.20 -2.49
N ARG A 31 -14.56 -18.24 -1.56
CA ARG A 31 -14.83 -17.19 -0.54
C ARG A 31 -14.18 -17.46 0.83
N ASN A 32 -13.43 -18.56 0.97
CA ASN A 32 -12.68 -18.90 2.17
C ASN A 32 -13.48 -18.95 3.50
N GLU A 33 -14.80 -19.24 3.44
CA GLU A 33 -15.61 -19.53 4.65
C GLU A 33 -15.45 -21.01 5.07
N PRO A 34 -15.29 -21.33 6.38
CA PRO A 34 -15.17 -22.72 6.82
C PRO A 34 -16.46 -23.52 6.57
N VAL A 35 -16.27 -24.77 6.15
CA VAL A 35 -17.30 -25.66 5.57
C VAL A 35 -18.34 -26.15 6.59
N PHE A 36 -18.09 -26.02 7.90
CA PHE A 36 -18.88 -26.68 8.95
C PHE A 36 -19.56 -25.72 9.94
N GLY A 37 -20.82 -26.00 10.27
CA GLY A 37 -21.70 -25.15 11.09
C GLY A 37 -21.27 -24.91 12.55
N TRP A 38 -20.28 -25.63 13.06
CA TRP A 38 -19.69 -25.38 14.38
C TRP A 38 -18.60 -24.29 14.34
N ALA A 39 -17.80 -24.23 13.27
CA ALA A 39 -16.85 -23.14 13.03
C ALA A 39 -17.56 -21.79 12.75
N ARG A 40 -18.82 -21.83 12.31
CA ARG A 40 -19.69 -20.64 12.17
C ARG A 40 -20.02 -19.99 13.52
N LYS A 41 -20.21 -20.77 14.59
CA LYS A 41 -20.46 -20.19 15.92
C LYS A 41 -19.21 -19.52 16.47
N GLN A 42 -18.03 -20.08 16.23
CA GLN A 42 -16.75 -19.48 16.62
C GLN A 42 -16.49 -18.18 15.84
N HIS A 43 -16.69 -18.18 14.51
CA HIS A 43 -16.56 -16.98 13.68
C HIS A 43 -17.62 -15.89 14.01
N MET A 44 -18.87 -16.26 14.33
CA MET A 44 -19.89 -15.29 14.77
C MET A 44 -19.66 -14.77 16.19
N GLN A 45 -19.07 -15.57 17.08
CA GLN A 45 -18.78 -15.17 18.45
C GLN A 45 -17.52 -14.29 18.53
N GLU A 46 -16.56 -14.49 17.61
CA GLU A 46 -15.39 -13.61 17.41
C GLU A 46 -15.75 -12.27 16.76
N THR A 47 -16.83 -12.19 15.97
CA THR A 47 -17.30 -10.90 15.42
C THR A 47 -18.14 -10.09 16.41
N GLY A 48 -18.51 -10.67 17.57
CA GLY A 48 -19.49 -10.13 18.51
C GLY A 48 -18.94 -9.38 19.73
N GLN A 49 -17.62 -9.27 19.90
CA GLN A 49 -17.04 -8.63 21.10
C GLN A 49 -15.82 -7.77 20.76
N ASN A 50 -16.07 -6.59 20.19
CA ASN A 50 -15.42 -5.32 20.56
C ASN A 50 -15.90 -4.20 19.63
N GLN A 51 -17.04 -3.61 19.93
CA GLN A 51 -17.40 -2.26 19.44
C GLN A 51 -18.10 -1.49 20.56
N THR A 52 -17.32 -0.80 21.39
CA THR A 52 -17.76 0.47 21.98
C THR A 52 -17.36 1.57 21.02
N SER A 53 -18.31 2.01 20.22
CA SER A 53 -18.19 3.14 19.30
C SER A 53 -18.19 4.46 20.06
N PRO A 54 -17.38 5.45 19.66
CA PRO A 54 -17.82 6.83 19.60
C PRO A 54 -18.29 7.16 18.19
N SER A 55 -19.46 7.80 18.16
CA SER A 55 -20.20 8.28 16.99
C SER A 55 -19.40 9.24 16.13
N GLY A 56 -19.55 9.12 14.80
CA GLY A 56 -18.99 10.03 13.81
C GLY A 56 -19.21 9.54 12.38
N ASN A 57 -20.47 9.45 11.95
CA ASN A 57 -20.83 9.07 10.58
C ASN A 57 -20.44 10.17 9.58
N VAL A 58 -19.30 10.00 8.89
CA VAL A 58 -19.05 10.68 7.61
C VAL A 58 -19.22 9.64 6.49
N LYS A 59 -20.33 9.74 5.76
CA LYS A 59 -20.56 8.93 4.55
C LYS A 59 -19.52 9.32 3.49
N LEU A 60 -18.49 8.48 3.32
CA LEU A 60 -17.52 8.60 2.25
C LEU A 60 -18.18 8.36 0.88
N LYS A 61 -17.81 9.19 -0.10
CA LYS A 61 -18.37 9.19 -1.47
C LYS A 61 -18.01 7.89 -2.22
N LYS A 62 -19.05 7.28 -2.80
CA LYS A 62 -19.17 6.02 -3.59
C LYS A 62 -18.17 5.76 -4.76
N GLY A 63 -17.18 6.63 -4.98
CA GLY A 63 -16.21 6.52 -6.08
C GLY A 63 -14.86 5.93 -5.65
N SER A 64 -14.41 6.20 -4.43
CA SER A 64 -13.11 5.77 -3.90
C SER A 64 -13.06 4.27 -3.58
N GLU A 65 -14.19 3.70 -3.16
CA GLU A 65 -14.32 2.25 -2.91
C GLU A 65 -13.98 1.42 -4.15
N ARG A 66 -14.26 1.92 -5.36
CA ARG A 66 -14.10 1.15 -6.61
C ARG A 66 -12.64 0.83 -6.94
N ILE A 67 -11.68 1.70 -6.63
CA ILE A 67 -10.27 1.49 -6.99
C ILE A 67 -9.59 0.55 -6.00
N ILE A 68 -9.90 0.67 -4.71
CA ILE A 68 -9.40 -0.23 -3.67
C ILE A 68 -10.03 -1.62 -3.83
N ASP A 69 -11.32 -1.68 -4.16
CA ASP A 69 -12.02 -2.93 -4.45
C ASP A 69 -11.46 -3.62 -5.71
N MET A 70 -11.03 -2.85 -6.72
CA MET A 70 -10.27 -3.34 -7.89
C MET A 70 -8.87 -3.83 -7.52
N LEU A 71 -8.14 -3.12 -6.65
CA LEU A 71 -6.83 -3.56 -6.17
C LEU A 71 -6.89 -4.69 -5.14
N SER A 72 -8.10 -5.01 -4.68
CA SER A 72 -8.36 -6.08 -3.73
C SER A 72 -7.54 -5.94 -2.44
N LEU A 73 -7.26 -4.71 -1.98
CA LEU A 73 -6.54 -4.48 -0.73
C LEU A 73 -7.52 -4.45 0.45
N GLU A 74 -7.23 -5.21 1.49
CA GLU A 74 -8.04 -5.28 2.71
C GLU A 74 -7.44 -4.43 3.83
N ASP A 75 -6.15 -4.59 4.12
CA ASP A 75 -5.48 -3.86 5.20
C ASP A 75 -3.96 -3.74 4.98
N VAL A 76 -3.32 -2.82 5.70
CA VAL A 76 -1.85 -2.65 5.74
C VAL A 76 -1.37 -2.67 7.18
N LYS A 77 -0.70 -3.75 7.58
CA LYS A 77 -0.16 -3.92 8.95
C LYS A 77 1.34 -4.20 8.90
N ALA A 78 2.12 -3.43 9.66
CA ALA A 78 3.57 -3.61 9.81
C ALA A 78 4.34 -3.78 8.47
N GLY A 79 4.06 -2.93 7.48
CA GLY A 79 4.70 -2.96 6.15
C GLY A 79 4.12 -3.99 5.17
N ILE A 80 3.19 -4.84 5.62
CA ILE A 80 2.59 -5.90 4.80
C ILE A 80 1.21 -5.48 4.33
N PHE A 81 0.97 -5.63 3.03
CA PHE A 81 -0.33 -5.47 2.40
C PHE A 81 -1.07 -6.80 2.41
N GLU A 82 -2.23 -6.82 3.05
CA GLU A 82 -3.18 -7.92 2.96
C GLU A 82 -4.13 -7.65 1.78
N LYS A 83 -4.14 -8.57 0.83
CA LYS A 83 -5.07 -8.58 -0.30
C LYS A 83 -6.13 -9.67 -0.13
N LYS A 84 -7.23 -9.52 -0.86
CA LYS A 84 -8.28 -10.54 -0.95
C LYS A 84 -7.70 -11.89 -1.34
N HIS A 85 -8.35 -12.95 -0.86
CA HIS A 85 -7.93 -14.35 -1.04
C HIS A 85 -6.65 -14.73 -0.27
N ASN A 86 -6.39 -14.07 0.86
CA ASN A 86 -5.23 -14.30 1.73
C ASN A 86 -3.88 -14.13 0.98
N GLU A 87 -3.79 -13.24 0.01
CA GLU A 87 -2.51 -12.90 -0.60
C GLU A 87 -1.86 -11.78 0.19
N TYR A 88 -0.66 -12.01 0.69
CA TYR A 88 0.10 -11.02 1.43
C TYR A 88 1.28 -10.53 0.61
N CYS A 89 1.60 -9.25 0.73
CA CYS A 89 2.63 -8.61 -0.06
C CYS A 89 3.52 -7.72 0.79
N LEU A 90 4.83 -7.79 0.56
CA LEU A 90 5.84 -6.95 1.19
C LEU A 90 6.67 -6.26 0.10
N ILE A 91 7.05 -5.00 0.33
CA ILE A 91 7.80 -4.19 -0.66
C ILE A 91 9.21 -3.93 -0.14
N VAL A 92 10.21 -4.19 -0.99
CA VAL A 92 11.62 -3.86 -0.76
C VAL A 92 12.02 -2.76 -1.73
N SER A 93 12.53 -1.64 -1.24
CA SER A 93 13.16 -0.61 -2.08
C SER A 93 14.59 -1.02 -2.42
N SER A 94 15.02 -0.67 -3.62
CA SER A 94 16.39 -0.89 -4.10
C SER A 94 16.90 0.38 -4.75
N ASP A 95 18.14 0.71 -4.41
CA ASP A 95 18.91 1.71 -5.10
C ASP A 95 19.44 1.16 -6.44
N SER A 96 20.05 2.06 -7.22
CA SER A 96 20.59 1.77 -8.53
C SER A 96 22.06 2.13 -8.60
N VAL A 97 22.84 1.34 -9.33
CA VAL A 97 24.26 1.58 -9.57
C VAL A 97 24.49 1.91 -11.04
N ASN A 98 25.45 2.80 -11.33
CA ASN A 98 25.85 3.14 -12.69
C ASN A 98 26.78 2.05 -13.24
N TYR A 99 26.19 1.00 -13.81
CA TYR A 99 26.90 -0.20 -14.28
C TYR A 99 28.07 0.11 -15.23
N ASP A 100 27.88 1.07 -16.16
CA ASP A 100 28.88 1.40 -17.18
C ASP A 100 30.10 2.15 -16.62
N LEU A 101 29.95 2.84 -15.48
CA LEU A 101 31.04 3.56 -14.81
C LEU A 101 31.90 2.64 -13.94
N LEU A 102 31.46 1.40 -13.72
CA LEU A 102 32.18 0.44 -12.88
C LEU A 102 33.33 -0.20 -13.64
N SER A 103 34.35 -0.64 -12.88
CA SER A 103 35.44 -1.44 -13.42
C SER A 103 34.94 -2.80 -13.93
N GLU A 104 35.69 -3.44 -14.82
CA GLU A 104 35.31 -4.74 -15.40
C GLU A 104 35.09 -5.81 -14.32
N GLY A 105 35.95 -5.86 -13.31
CA GLY A 105 35.79 -6.78 -12.18
C GLY A 105 34.51 -6.52 -11.38
N ALA A 106 34.18 -5.25 -11.12
CA ALA A 106 32.95 -4.89 -10.41
C ALA A 106 31.69 -5.22 -11.25
N ARG A 107 31.73 -4.95 -12.56
CA ARG A 107 30.66 -5.35 -13.48
C ARG A 107 30.42 -6.86 -13.48
N GLN A 108 31.49 -7.66 -13.46
CA GLN A 108 31.38 -9.11 -13.39
C GLN A 108 30.81 -9.58 -12.04
N ALA A 109 31.24 -8.97 -10.94
CA ALA A 109 30.70 -9.28 -9.61
C ALA A 109 29.20 -9.02 -9.53
N ILE A 110 28.72 -7.91 -10.10
CA ILE A 110 27.28 -7.59 -10.17
C ILE A 110 26.52 -8.63 -10.98
N ILE A 111 27.02 -9.03 -12.16
CA ILE A 111 26.36 -10.07 -12.98
C ILE A 111 26.25 -11.39 -12.20
N LEU A 112 27.34 -11.81 -11.55
CA LEU A 112 27.36 -13.04 -10.75
C LEU A 112 26.42 -12.96 -9.54
N GLY A 113 26.35 -11.79 -8.89
CA GLY A 113 25.44 -11.53 -7.79
C GLY A 113 23.97 -11.62 -8.22
N TYR A 114 23.59 -10.99 -9.33
CA TYR A 114 22.24 -11.11 -9.88
C TYR A 114 21.91 -12.54 -10.34
N SER A 115 22.86 -13.25 -10.95
CA SER A 115 22.68 -14.66 -11.30
C SER A 115 22.41 -15.53 -10.06
N SER A 116 23.10 -15.24 -8.96
CA SER A 116 22.91 -15.91 -7.67
C SER A 116 21.56 -15.55 -7.05
N LEU A 117 21.15 -14.27 -7.08
CA LEU A 117 19.83 -13.80 -6.65
C LEU A 117 18.72 -14.58 -7.36
N TYR A 118 18.73 -14.63 -8.69
CA TYR A 118 17.69 -15.32 -9.46
C TYR A 118 17.69 -16.84 -9.26
N ARG A 119 18.82 -17.43 -8.86
CA ARG A 119 18.90 -18.85 -8.50
C ARG A 119 18.26 -19.14 -7.14
N VAL A 120 18.41 -18.21 -6.20
CA VAL A 120 17.91 -18.32 -4.81
C VAL A 120 16.42 -17.99 -4.73
N ILE A 121 15.93 -17.01 -5.50
CA ILE A 121 14.50 -16.66 -5.51
C ILE A 121 13.69 -17.86 -6.05
N ARG A 122 12.98 -18.54 -5.15
CA ARG A 122 12.04 -19.64 -5.45
C ARG A 122 10.57 -19.25 -5.27
N PHE A 123 10.31 -17.96 -5.11
CA PHE A 123 8.99 -17.40 -4.81
C PHE A 123 8.66 -16.29 -5.82
N PRO A 124 7.36 -15.96 -6.02
CA PRO A 124 6.97 -14.92 -6.95
C PRO A 124 7.45 -13.55 -6.46
N VAL A 125 8.23 -12.88 -7.31
CA VAL A 125 8.72 -11.52 -7.09
C VAL A 125 8.40 -10.69 -8.32
N GLN A 126 7.79 -9.53 -8.12
CA GLN A 126 7.52 -8.56 -9.17
C GLN A 126 8.44 -7.36 -9.01
N ILE A 127 9.10 -6.94 -10.09
CA ILE A 127 9.96 -5.76 -10.10
C ILE A 127 9.14 -4.57 -10.62
N LEU A 128 9.07 -3.51 -9.83
CA LEU A 128 8.33 -2.29 -10.13
C LEU A 128 9.29 -1.11 -10.24
N GLY A 129 9.41 -0.54 -11.44
CA GLY A 129 10.11 0.73 -11.66
C GLY A 129 9.15 1.91 -11.59
N GLN A 130 9.44 2.90 -10.74
CA GLN A 130 8.68 4.15 -10.68
C GLN A 130 9.58 5.34 -10.99
N ALA A 131 9.09 6.26 -11.81
CA ALA A 131 9.67 7.58 -11.99
C ALA A 131 9.23 8.47 -10.83
N VAL A 132 10.18 8.95 -10.04
CA VAL A 132 9.93 9.80 -8.86
C VAL A 132 10.65 11.12 -9.05
N THR A 133 9.94 12.23 -8.84
CA THR A 133 10.54 13.56 -8.81
C THR A 133 11.53 13.65 -7.64
N GLN A 134 12.70 14.20 -7.90
CA GLN A 134 13.70 14.38 -6.85
C GLN A 134 13.24 15.51 -5.93
N ASP A 135 12.95 15.18 -4.67
CA ASP A 135 12.66 16.17 -3.64
C ASP A 135 13.94 16.51 -2.87
N LEU A 136 14.28 17.80 -2.83
CA LEU A 136 15.47 18.31 -2.15
C LEU A 136 15.16 18.88 -0.77
N ARG A 137 13.89 19.00 -0.35
CA ARG A 137 13.48 19.64 0.92
C ARG A 137 14.17 19.02 2.13
N ARG A 138 14.20 17.68 2.21
CA ARG A 138 14.87 16.96 3.30
C ARG A 138 16.38 17.23 3.34
N GLU A 139 16.98 17.37 2.17
CA GLU A 139 18.41 17.65 2.05
C GLU A 139 18.68 19.12 2.45
N GLU A 140 17.83 20.06 2.04
CA GLU A 140 17.83 21.48 2.44
C GLU A 140 17.82 21.63 3.96
N GLU A 141 16.86 20.99 4.66
CA GLU A 141 16.80 21.02 6.13
C GLU A 141 18.08 20.49 6.78
N ARG A 142 18.62 19.37 6.27
CA ARG A 142 19.87 18.80 6.78
C ARG A 142 21.04 19.78 6.57
N PHE A 143 21.10 20.44 5.42
CA PHE A 143 22.10 21.46 5.12
C PHE A 143 21.97 22.66 6.07
N GLU A 144 20.76 23.16 6.32
CA GLU A 144 20.50 24.26 7.25
C GLU A 144 20.92 23.95 8.69
N ILE A 145 20.62 22.73 9.17
CA ILE A 145 21.07 22.27 10.49
C ILE A 145 22.59 22.28 10.60
N ASN A 146 23.28 21.83 9.54
CA ASN A 146 24.74 21.84 9.51
C ASN A 146 25.30 23.27 9.43
N LEU A 147 24.62 24.18 8.71
CA LEU A 147 25.02 25.57 8.57
C LEU A 147 24.98 26.37 9.88
N LYS A 148 24.09 26.01 10.80
CA LYS A 148 24.04 26.59 12.15
C LYS A 148 25.34 26.36 12.93
N LYS A 149 26.10 25.31 12.61
CA LYS A 149 27.38 24.97 13.25
C LYS A 149 28.58 25.70 12.64
N CYS A 150 28.43 26.29 11.46
CA CYS A 150 29.54 26.92 10.73
C CYS A 150 29.73 28.40 11.10
N ASN A 151 30.91 28.92 10.75
CA ASN A 151 31.25 30.34 10.86
C ASN A 151 30.34 31.22 9.97
N THR A 152 30.30 32.53 10.25
CA THR A 152 29.42 33.49 9.58
C THR A 152 29.68 33.61 8.07
N HIS A 153 30.94 33.59 7.63
CA HIS A 153 31.30 33.76 6.22
C HIS A 153 30.92 32.55 5.37
N THR A 154 31.22 31.34 5.86
CA THR A 154 30.82 30.06 5.26
C THR A 154 29.31 29.93 5.21
N ARG A 155 28.59 30.45 6.22
CA ARG A 155 27.12 30.47 6.21
C ARG A 155 26.57 31.33 5.08
N GLY A 156 27.12 32.54 4.88
CA GLY A 156 26.69 33.45 3.81
C GLY A 156 26.86 32.84 2.42
N TYR A 157 28.02 32.24 2.14
CA TYR A 157 28.27 31.57 0.86
C TYR A 157 27.37 30.35 0.65
N ASN A 158 27.22 29.49 1.64
CA ASN A 158 26.39 28.28 1.47
C ASN A 158 24.90 28.62 1.30
N ASN A 159 24.40 29.69 1.92
CA ASN A 159 23.03 30.16 1.68
C ASN A 159 22.81 30.56 0.22
N SER A 160 23.78 31.23 -0.42
CA SER A 160 23.65 31.57 -1.85
C SER A 160 23.73 30.33 -2.74
N VAL A 161 24.55 29.33 -2.37
CA VAL A 161 24.60 28.04 -3.05
C VAL A 161 23.26 27.30 -2.97
N ILE A 162 22.64 27.25 -1.78
CA ILE A 162 21.32 26.62 -1.60
C ILE A 162 20.27 27.33 -2.46
N GLN A 163 20.24 28.66 -2.42
CA GLN A 163 19.30 29.45 -3.22
C GLN A 163 19.46 29.15 -4.72
N HIS A 164 20.70 29.11 -5.22
CA HIS A 164 21.01 28.79 -6.61
C HIS A 164 20.63 27.34 -7.00
N ILE A 165 20.80 26.39 -6.08
CA ILE A 165 20.35 25.00 -6.30
C ILE A 165 18.82 24.95 -6.36
N LYS A 166 18.14 25.71 -5.50
CA LYS A 166 16.68 25.77 -5.44
C LYS A 166 16.06 26.34 -6.71
N GLU A 167 16.57 27.49 -7.17
CA GLU A 167 16.17 28.12 -8.42
C GLU A 167 16.33 27.16 -9.60
N ARG A 168 17.53 26.57 -9.75
CA ARG A 168 17.79 25.60 -10.82
C ARG A 168 16.91 24.34 -10.71
N SER A 169 16.69 23.83 -9.51
CA SER A 169 15.87 22.63 -9.30
C SER A 169 14.37 22.87 -9.55
N GLN A 170 13.90 24.11 -9.41
CA GLN A 170 12.52 24.49 -9.74
C GLN A 170 12.35 24.66 -11.25
N GLU A 171 13.37 25.14 -11.94
CA GLU A 171 13.37 25.32 -13.40
C GLU A 171 13.53 23.99 -14.16
N GLU A 172 14.39 23.09 -13.66
CA GLU A 172 14.65 21.79 -14.28
C GLU A 172 14.03 20.65 -13.44
N PHE A 173 12.88 20.12 -13.88
CA PHE A 173 12.27 18.95 -13.26
C PHE A 173 13.19 17.73 -13.37
N ARG A 174 13.80 17.32 -12.26
CA ARG A 174 14.66 16.13 -12.20
C ARG A 174 13.85 14.91 -11.76
N ILE A 175 13.90 13.85 -12.57
CA ILE A 175 13.22 12.59 -12.34
C ILE A 175 14.26 11.50 -12.11
N THR A 176 14.09 10.74 -11.02
CA THR A 176 14.90 9.57 -10.70
C THR A 176 14.04 8.32 -10.80
N ARG A 177 14.58 7.25 -11.39
CA ARG A 177 13.92 5.95 -11.41
C ARG A 177 14.22 5.20 -10.11
N LYS A 178 13.20 5.01 -9.27
CA LYS A 178 13.26 4.10 -8.11
C LYS A 178 12.78 2.71 -8.51
N THR A 179 13.45 1.68 -8.00
CA THR A 179 13.09 0.28 -8.28
C THR A 179 12.65 -0.39 -6.98
N TYR A 180 11.55 -1.13 -7.05
CA TYR A 180 10.95 -1.83 -5.92
C TYR A 180 10.78 -3.30 -6.27
N TYR A 181 11.03 -4.18 -5.30
CA TYR A 181 10.74 -5.60 -5.38
C TYR A 181 9.51 -5.91 -4.52
N VAL A 182 8.45 -6.36 -5.17
CA VAL A 182 7.17 -6.71 -4.56
C VAL A 182 7.16 -8.22 -4.36
N VAL A 183 7.19 -8.65 -3.11
CA VAL A 183 7.25 -10.06 -2.71
C VAL A 183 5.86 -10.50 -2.29
N SER A 184 5.27 -11.44 -3.01
CA SER A 184 3.96 -12.01 -2.67
C SER A 184 4.10 -13.36 -1.96
N TYR A 185 3.19 -13.62 -1.02
CA TYR A 185 3.03 -14.89 -0.35
C TYR A 185 1.56 -15.25 -0.22
N VAL A 186 1.21 -16.47 -0.65
CA VAL A 186 -0.11 -17.06 -0.44
C VAL A 186 0.08 -18.25 0.51
N PRO A 187 -0.51 -18.21 1.72
CA PRO A 187 -0.39 -19.27 2.70
C PRO A 187 -1.14 -20.53 2.28
N GLN A 188 -0.56 -21.70 2.58
CA GLN A 188 -1.22 -22.98 2.33
C GLN A 188 -2.22 -23.30 3.45
N THR A 189 -3.48 -23.50 3.06
CA THR A 189 -4.62 -23.71 3.96
C THR A 189 -4.46 -24.93 4.89
N GLY A 190 -3.77 -25.98 4.43
CA GLY A 190 -3.62 -27.23 5.19
C GLY A 190 -2.75 -27.13 6.45
N ARG A 191 -1.75 -26.24 6.48
CA ARG A 191 -0.86 -26.06 7.65
C ARG A 191 -1.41 -25.05 8.67
N MET A 192 -2.20 -24.09 8.20
CA MET A 192 -2.59 -22.91 8.98
C MET A 192 -4.00 -22.98 9.54
N GLY A 193 -4.80 -23.99 9.17
CA GLY A 193 -6.15 -24.21 9.69
C GLY A 193 -6.20 -24.68 11.15
N ALA A 194 -5.09 -25.16 11.70
CA ALA A 194 -4.99 -25.64 13.10
C ALA A 194 -4.41 -24.61 14.07
N LEU A 195 -3.90 -23.49 13.57
CA LEU A 195 -3.22 -22.47 14.36
C LEU A 195 -4.20 -21.40 14.84
N SER A 196 -3.87 -20.76 15.97
CA SER A 196 -4.55 -19.55 16.44
C SER A 196 -4.46 -18.45 15.36
N PRO A 197 -5.48 -17.58 15.20
CA PRO A 197 -5.41 -16.48 14.24
C PRO A 197 -4.20 -15.56 14.45
N GLU A 198 -3.74 -15.38 15.70
CA GLU A 198 -2.55 -14.58 16.00
C GLU A 198 -1.25 -15.27 15.58
N ASP A 199 -1.10 -16.56 15.90
CA ASP A 199 0.09 -17.33 15.53
C ASP A 199 0.20 -17.46 14.01
N ARG A 200 -0.96 -17.58 13.34
CA ARG A 200 -1.03 -17.62 11.88
C ARG A 200 -0.51 -16.32 11.25
N ALA A 201 -0.85 -15.17 11.83
CA ALA A 201 -0.36 -13.88 11.37
C ALA A 201 1.16 -13.76 11.56
N LYS A 202 1.71 -14.26 12.67
CA LYS A 202 3.16 -14.29 12.91
C LYS A 202 3.89 -15.17 11.89
N ASP A 203 3.39 -16.38 11.64
CA ASP A 203 3.99 -17.27 10.63
C ASP A 203 4.01 -16.62 9.23
N ILE A 204 2.93 -15.93 8.85
CA ILE A 204 2.86 -15.21 7.57
C ILE A 204 3.91 -14.09 7.53
N GLN A 205 4.03 -13.32 8.61
CA GLN A 205 5.00 -12.24 8.72
C GLN A 205 6.41 -12.79 8.59
N ASP A 206 6.75 -13.81 9.36
CA ASP A 206 8.09 -14.40 9.39
C ASP A 206 8.49 -14.93 8.00
N GLU A 207 7.60 -15.63 7.31
CA GLU A 207 7.86 -16.13 5.95
C GLU A 207 8.09 -14.98 4.95
N LEU A 208 7.27 -13.92 4.99
CA LEU A 208 7.45 -12.75 4.11
C LEU A 208 8.75 -12.01 4.39
N TYR A 209 9.06 -11.78 5.66
CA TYR A 209 10.28 -11.11 6.07
C TYR A 209 11.51 -11.93 5.69
N GLN A 210 11.47 -13.26 5.83
CA GLN A 210 12.56 -14.14 5.38
C GLN A 210 12.78 -14.04 3.86
N ARG A 211 11.71 -14.04 3.08
CA ARG A 211 11.79 -13.88 1.61
C ARG A 211 12.35 -12.51 1.22
N ALA A 212 11.87 -11.43 1.84
CA ALA A 212 12.37 -10.09 1.59
C ALA A 212 13.83 -9.93 2.04
N TRP A 213 14.19 -10.46 3.20
CA TRP A 213 15.56 -10.41 3.71
C TRP A 213 16.53 -11.16 2.80
N THR A 214 16.11 -12.29 2.22
CA THR A 214 16.90 -13.02 1.22
C THR A 214 17.21 -12.13 0.02
N ILE A 215 16.24 -11.37 -0.49
CA ILE A 215 16.47 -10.41 -1.59
C ILE A 215 17.46 -9.33 -1.14
N VAL A 216 17.26 -8.73 0.03
CA VAL A 216 18.11 -7.67 0.56
C VAL A 216 19.57 -8.13 0.69
N GLN A 217 19.81 -9.34 1.22
CA GLN A 217 21.16 -9.87 1.35
C GLN A 217 21.83 -10.12 0.00
N MET A 218 21.09 -10.66 -0.96
CA MET A 218 21.62 -10.95 -2.30
C MET A 218 21.88 -9.66 -3.10
N LEU A 219 21.03 -8.63 -2.96
CA LEU A 219 21.28 -7.31 -3.55
C LEU A 219 22.48 -6.62 -2.90
N LYS A 220 22.67 -6.77 -1.59
CA LYS A 220 23.84 -6.25 -0.88
C LYS A 220 25.15 -6.84 -1.40
N GLN A 221 25.17 -8.12 -1.80
CA GLN A 221 26.34 -8.74 -2.45
C GLN A 221 26.66 -8.11 -3.81
N CYS A 222 25.67 -7.50 -4.47
CA CYS A 222 25.83 -6.78 -5.74
C CYS A 222 26.21 -5.31 -5.54
N ASP A 223 26.57 -4.89 -4.31
CA ASP A 223 26.78 -3.49 -3.93
C ASP A 223 25.54 -2.60 -4.16
N ILE A 224 24.35 -3.20 -4.09
CA ILE A 224 23.07 -2.51 -4.20
C ILE A 224 22.47 -2.38 -2.81
N GLN A 225 22.29 -1.14 -2.37
CA GLN A 225 21.59 -0.85 -1.12
C GLN A 225 20.10 -1.09 -1.30
N SER A 226 19.50 -1.82 -0.36
CA SER A 226 18.09 -2.15 -0.37
C SER A 226 17.53 -2.18 1.04
N GLU A 227 16.29 -1.74 1.20
CA GLU A 227 15.62 -1.59 2.49
C GLU A 227 14.19 -2.16 2.40
N ILE A 228 13.73 -2.82 3.46
CA ILE A 228 12.33 -3.26 3.55
C ILE A 228 11.50 -2.04 3.94
N LEU A 229 10.41 -1.77 3.21
CA LEU A 229 9.62 -0.57 3.45
C LEU A 229 8.65 -0.74 4.63
N ASP A 230 8.63 0.26 5.51
CA ASP A 230 7.59 0.44 6.51
C ASP A 230 6.24 0.72 5.86
N SER A 231 5.13 0.53 6.61
CA SER A 231 3.77 0.77 6.12
C SER A 231 3.62 2.13 5.43
N LEU A 232 4.20 3.19 6.00
CA LEU A 232 4.09 4.56 5.47
C LEU A 232 4.73 4.69 4.09
N ARG A 233 6.00 4.28 3.97
CA ARG A 233 6.74 4.34 2.70
C ARG A 233 6.15 3.40 1.66
N ALA A 234 5.67 2.24 2.10
CA ALA A 234 5.02 1.29 1.22
C ALA A 234 3.70 1.84 0.66
N MET A 235 2.89 2.49 1.50
CA MET A 235 1.69 3.21 1.06
C MET A 235 2.02 4.33 0.07
N GLU A 236 3.16 4.99 0.21
CA GLU A 236 3.62 6.02 -0.74
C GLU A 236 3.86 5.44 -2.14
N VAL A 237 4.50 4.27 -2.22
CA VAL A 237 4.70 3.55 -3.47
C VAL A 237 3.37 3.23 -4.12
N LEU A 238 2.39 2.76 -3.33
CA LEU A 238 1.04 2.46 -3.82
C LEU A 238 0.30 3.72 -4.28
N LYS A 239 0.28 4.78 -3.47
CA LYS A 239 -0.31 6.08 -3.81
C LYS A 239 0.27 6.60 -5.13
N ARG A 240 1.57 6.41 -5.37
CA ARG A 240 2.25 6.80 -6.61
C ARG A 240 1.85 5.97 -7.81
N ALA A 241 1.70 4.65 -7.61
CA ALA A 241 1.21 3.77 -8.65
C ALA A 241 -0.21 4.15 -9.10
N LEU A 242 -1.06 4.60 -8.16
CA LEU A 242 -2.45 4.98 -8.45
C LEU A 242 -2.59 6.42 -8.99
N ASN A 243 -1.75 7.35 -8.55
CA ASN A 243 -1.84 8.77 -8.88
C ASN A 243 -0.60 9.28 -9.65
N ARG A 244 -0.34 8.69 -10.83
CA ARG A 244 0.87 8.97 -11.63
C ARG A 244 1.10 10.45 -11.95
N ASP A 245 0.04 11.24 -12.14
CA ASP A 245 0.15 12.64 -12.64
C ASP A 245 -0.03 13.73 -11.57
N ARG A 246 -0.58 13.43 -10.38
CA ARG A 246 -0.96 14.44 -9.35
C ARG A 246 -0.03 14.50 -8.13
N MET A 247 1.05 13.72 -8.12
CA MET A 247 1.85 13.46 -6.90
C MET A 247 2.79 14.60 -6.50
N VAL A 248 3.13 15.53 -7.40
CA VAL A 248 4.13 16.58 -7.12
C VAL A 248 3.78 17.43 -5.89
N VAL A 249 2.49 17.48 -5.52
CA VAL A 249 2.00 18.45 -4.54
C VAL A 249 2.14 17.98 -3.08
N ASN A 250 1.99 16.69 -2.74
CA ASN A 250 1.91 16.25 -1.34
C ASN A 250 2.76 15.01 -1.02
N PRO A 251 3.99 15.17 -0.46
CA PRO A 251 4.72 14.09 0.22
C PRO A 251 3.83 13.40 1.24
N ILE A 252 3.95 12.09 1.41
CA ILE A 252 3.11 11.37 2.39
C ILE A 252 3.41 11.79 3.83
N ASP A 253 4.65 12.19 4.12
CA ASP A 253 5.06 12.62 5.46
C ASP A 253 4.22 13.83 5.93
N ASP A 254 3.99 14.81 5.06
CA ASP A 254 3.13 15.98 5.34
C ASP A 254 1.64 15.61 5.49
N VAL A 255 1.21 14.50 4.87
CA VAL A 255 -0.18 14.04 4.89
C VAL A 255 -0.47 13.20 6.13
N ALA A 256 0.47 12.40 6.62
CA ALA A 256 0.30 11.58 7.81
C ALA A 256 0.05 12.42 9.08
N ASP A 257 0.70 13.58 9.18
CA ASP A 257 0.55 14.50 10.30
C ASP A 257 -0.73 15.36 10.19
N ARG A 258 -1.15 15.72 8.97
CA ARG A 258 -2.36 16.53 8.72
C ARG A 258 -3.65 15.71 8.70
N GLU A 259 -3.59 14.48 8.20
CA GLU A 259 -4.73 13.61 7.99
C GLU A 259 -4.58 12.37 8.88
N LYS A 260 -5.10 12.45 10.11
CA LYS A 260 -5.25 11.29 11.01
C LYS A 260 -5.80 10.10 10.22
N LEU A 261 -4.93 9.11 9.99
CA LEU A 261 -4.99 7.92 9.12
C LEU A 261 -6.36 7.21 8.99
N SER A 262 -7.35 7.91 8.45
CA SER A 262 -8.69 7.41 8.14
C SER A 262 -9.27 8.03 6.87
N SER A 263 -8.67 9.11 6.37
CA SER A 263 -9.02 9.74 5.10
C SER A 263 -7.81 9.74 4.17
N LEU A 264 -7.39 8.57 3.69
CA LEU A 264 -6.29 8.40 2.71
C LEU A 264 -6.49 9.18 1.38
N TYR A 265 -7.54 10.01 1.25
CA TYR A 265 -7.87 10.76 0.05
C TYR A 265 -8.59 12.08 0.37
N VAL A 266 -7.85 13.16 0.58
CA VAL A 266 -8.26 14.51 0.14
C VAL A 266 -7.09 15.10 -0.65
N THR A 267 -7.25 15.27 -1.96
CA THR A 267 -6.18 15.86 -2.79
C THR A 267 -6.19 17.39 -2.87
N ILE A 268 -7.08 18.09 -2.16
CA ILE A 268 -7.06 19.56 -1.96
C ILE A 268 -7.71 19.88 -0.60
N ASP A 269 -7.00 20.61 0.25
CA ASP A 269 -7.58 21.21 1.47
C ASP A 269 -8.48 22.40 1.06
N PRO A 270 -9.80 22.34 1.29
CA PRO A 270 -10.70 23.45 0.93
C PRO A 270 -10.38 24.76 1.66
N THR A 271 -9.63 24.71 2.77
CA THR A 271 -9.15 25.92 3.46
C THR A 271 -7.96 26.59 2.76
N THR A 272 -7.31 25.88 1.83
CA THR A 272 -6.21 26.42 1.00
C THR A 272 -6.69 27.14 -0.27
N LEU A 273 -8.02 27.33 -0.42
CA LEU A 273 -8.59 28.20 -1.46
C LEU A 273 -8.49 29.67 -1.00
N PRO A 274 -7.87 30.58 -1.77
CA PRO A 274 -8.00 32.01 -1.50
C PRO A 274 -9.50 32.39 -1.59
N GLY A 275 -10.10 32.87 -0.49
CA GLY A 275 -11.54 33.15 -0.36
C GLY A 275 -12.36 32.13 0.45
N TYR A 276 -11.74 31.16 1.15
CA TYR A 276 -12.47 30.24 2.05
C TYR A 276 -13.22 30.96 3.19
N GLU A 277 -12.75 32.13 3.62
CA GLU A 277 -13.42 32.97 4.63
C GLU A 277 -14.78 33.53 4.14
N ASP A 278 -15.01 33.61 2.82
CA ASP A 278 -16.27 34.07 2.20
C ASP A 278 -17.32 32.96 2.01
N LEU A 279 -16.98 31.71 2.35
CA LEU A 279 -17.89 30.55 2.24
C LEU A 279 -18.51 30.15 3.60
N VAL A 280 -18.31 30.98 4.62
CA VAL A 280 -19.01 30.91 5.89
C VAL A 280 -20.39 31.56 5.76
N ASN A 281 -21.40 30.81 6.21
CA ASN A 281 -22.79 31.19 6.49
C ASN A 281 -23.79 31.25 5.32
N ASP A 282 -24.88 30.53 5.56
CA ASP A 282 -26.08 30.40 4.75
C ASP A 282 -26.61 31.73 4.23
N VAL A 283 -26.50 31.93 2.91
CA VAL A 283 -27.12 33.07 2.22
C VAL A 283 -28.66 32.98 2.26
N GLU A 284 -29.23 31.81 2.54
CA GLU A 284 -30.68 31.64 2.77
C GLU A 284 -31.11 32.13 4.16
N GLU A 285 -30.24 32.09 5.17
CA GLU A 285 -30.56 32.52 6.53
C GLU A 285 -30.60 34.06 6.65
N VAL A 286 -29.71 34.77 5.92
CA VAL A 286 -29.69 36.25 5.93
C VAL A 286 -30.83 36.87 5.11
N ARG A 287 -31.39 36.16 4.11
CA ARG A 287 -32.55 36.67 3.35
C ARG A 287 -33.85 36.66 4.16
N GLY A 288 -33.99 35.78 5.15
CA GLY A 288 -35.13 35.78 6.06
C GLY A 288 -35.17 37.03 6.97
N TYR A 289 -34.02 37.42 7.52
CA TYR A 289 -33.95 38.53 8.48
C TYR A 289 -34.11 39.93 7.87
N VAL A 290 -33.84 40.11 6.57
CA VAL A 290 -34.04 41.41 5.88
C VAL A 290 -35.50 41.61 5.45
N GLN A 291 -36.30 40.53 5.39
CA GLN A 291 -37.71 40.60 5.00
C GLN A 291 -38.67 40.71 6.19
N GLU A 292 -38.19 40.45 7.41
CA GLU A 292 -38.91 40.71 8.68
C GLU A 292 -38.60 42.08 9.30
N ALA A 293 -37.77 42.90 8.64
CA ALA A 293 -37.38 44.24 9.11
C ALA A 293 -37.82 45.40 8.17
N ILE A 294 -38.82 45.17 7.30
CA ILE A 294 -39.61 46.21 6.62
C ILE A 294 -41.09 45.98 6.87
#